data_AF-A0A833DET7-F1
#
_entry.id   AF-A0A833DET7-F1
#
_cell.length_a   1.000
_cell.length_b   1.000
_cell.length_c   1.000
_cell.angle_alpha   90.00
_cell.angle_beta   90.00
_cell.angle_gamma   90.00
#
_symmetry.space_group_name_H-M   'P 1'
#
loop_
_entity.id
_entity.type
_entity.pdbx_description
1 polymer ?
#
loop_
_entity_poly.entity_id
_entity_poly.type
_entity_poly.pdbx_seq_one_letter_code
_entity_poly.pdbx_strand_id
1 'polypeptide(L)' 'MTPETVWRGDIFSTNLSRADDDIRAGDELLVYQNGELVGSARAQAAGWEFPNGPGRLAKAQHRL' A
#
# COMPACT_ATOMS: atom_id res chain seq x y z
N MET A 1 12.29 -12.20 -17.29
CA MET A 1 11.48 -10.98 -17.09
C MET A 1 10.14 -11.43 -16.56
N THR A 2 9.90 -11.26 -15.26
CA THR A 2 8.58 -11.53 -14.66
C THR A 2 7.61 -10.47 -15.19
N PRO A 3 6.38 -10.85 -15.59
CA PRO A 3 5.41 -9.89 -16.06
C PRO A 3 5.20 -8.80 -15.00
N GLU A 4 5.17 -7.55 -15.43
CA GLU A 4 4.95 -6.40 -14.55
C GLU A 4 3.68 -6.66 -13.76
N THR A 5 3.83 -6.90 -12.46
CA THR A 5 2.71 -7.27 -11.61
C THR A 5 1.97 -6.00 -11.30
N VAL A 6 1.03 -5.60 -12.17
CA VAL A 6 0.10 -4.49 -11.90
C VAL A 6 -0.53 -4.71 -10.52
N TRP A 7 -0.47 -3.69 -9.66
CA TRP A 7 -1.09 -3.72 -8.35
C TRP A 7 -2.57 -4.07 -8.45
N ARG A 8 -2.98 -5.16 -7.79
CA ARG A 8 -4.32 -5.77 -7.97
C ARG A 8 -5.20 -5.77 -6.72
N GLY A 9 -4.79 -5.19 -5.59
CA GLY A 9 -5.60 -5.32 -4.38
C GLY A 9 -5.09 -4.57 -3.15
N ASP A 10 -5.48 -5.03 -1.97
CA ASP A 10 -5.12 -4.40 -0.71
C ASP A 10 -3.59 -4.44 -0.44
N ILE A 11 -3.12 -3.58 0.46
CA ILE A 11 -1.71 -3.52 0.89
C ILE A 11 -1.50 -4.46 2.06
N PHE A 12 -0.48 -5.32 1.94
CA PHE A 12 0.02 -6.25 2.95
C PHE A 12 1.54 -6.08 3.06
N SER A 13 2.12 -6.42 4.21
CA SER A 13 3.59 -6.38 4.37
C SER A 13 4.32 -7.24 3.32
N THR A 14 3.68 -8.29 2.82
CA THR A 14 4.23 -9.18 1.77
C THR A 14 4.25 -8.60 0.36
N ASN A 15 3.53 -7.50 0.10
CA ASN A 15 3.49 -6.84 -1.21
C ASN A 15 3.96 -5.37 -1.16
N LEU A 16 4.57 -4.97 -0.05
CA LEU A 16 5.05 -3.62 0.20
C LEU A 16 6.58 -3.59 0.11
N SER A 17 7.13 -2.63 -0.62
CA SER A 17 8.57 -2.36 -0.63
C SER A 17 8.96 -1.25 0.35
N ARG A 18 8.09 -0.23 0.52
CA ARG A 18 8.30 0.93 1.38
C ARG A 18 6.97 1.62 1.68
N ALA A 19 6.83 2.18 2.87
CA ALA A 19 5.78 3.11 3.26
C ALA A 19 6.37 4.28 4.07
N ASP A 20 5.59 5.33 4.26
CA ASP A 20 5.95 6.46 5.12
C ASP A 20 5.64 6.13 6.60
N ASP A 21 6.53 6.55 7.51
CA ASP A 21 6.43 6.21 8.93
C ASP A 21 5.32 6.99 9.67
N ASP A 22 4.87 8.11 9.12
CA ASP A 22 3.90 9.02 9.74
C ASP A 22 2.45 8.75 9.33
N ILE A 23 2.20 7.69 8.55
CA ILE A 23 0.85 7.22 8.18
C ILE A 23 0.04 6.96 9.46
N ARG A 24 -1.19 7.48 9.49
CA ARG A 24 -2.18 7.19 10.52
C ARG A 24 -3.30 6.31 9.97
N ALA A 25 -3.87 5.48 10.85
CA ALA A 25 -5.07 4.72 10.51
C ALA A 25 -6.19 5.68 10.06
N GLY A 26 -6.78 5.39 8.91
CA GLY A 26 -7.79 6.23 8.26
C GLY A 26 -7.26 7.15 7.17
N ASP A 27 -5.94 7.36 7.06
CA ASP A 27 -5.35 8.20 6.00
C ASP A 27 -5.66 7.65 4.60
N GLU A 28 -5.82 8.56 3.65
CA GLU A 28 -5.82 8.21 2.23
C GLU A 28 -4.37 8.19 1.73
N LEU A 29 -3.97 7.06 1.18
CA LEU A 29 -2.62 6.77 0.72
C LEU A 29 -2.58 6.80 -0.81
N LEU A 30 -1.52 7.39 -1.36
CA LEU A 30 -1.17 7.23 -2.76
C LEU A 30 -0.41 5.92 -2.93
N VAL A 31 -0.81 5.11 -3.91
CA VAL A 31 -0.15 3.83 -4.21
C VAL A 31 0.72 3.99 -5.43
N TYR A 32 2.01 3.74 -5.26
CA TYR A 32 3.00 3.81 -6.33
C TYR A 32 3.53 2.43 -6.68
N GLN A 33 3.76 2.21 -7.97
CA GLN A 33 4.47 1.04 -8.48
C GLN A 33 5.45 1.47 -9.56
N ASN A 34 6.70 1.02 -9.48
CA ASN A 34 7.76 1.40 -10.43
C ASN A 34 7.94 2.94 -10.58
N GLY A 35 7.61 3.70 -9.53
CA GLY A 35 7.65 5.16 -9.55
C GLY A 35 6.42 5.85 -10.15
N GLU A 36 5.45 5.09 -10.67
CA GLU A 36 4.20 5.60 -11.22
C GLU A 36 3.06 5.51 -10.20
N LEU A 37 2.22 6.53 -10.15
CA LEU A 37 0.99 6.51 -9.36
C LEU A 37 -0.01 5.57 -10.02
N VAL A 38 -0.44 4.53 -9.30
CA VAL A 38 -1.37 3.50 -9.83
C VAL A 38 -2.75 3.52 -9.16
N GLY A 39 -2.92 4.29 -8.09
CA GLY A 39 -4.20 4.40 -7.41
C GLY A 39 -4.10 4.94 -5.99
N SER A 40 -5.13 4.66 -5.19
CA SER A 40 -5.19 5.04 -3.78
C SER A 40 -5.70 3.90 -2.88
N ALA A 41 -5.32 3.95 -1.62
CA ALA A 41 -5.76 3.01 -0.59
C ALA A 41 -6.03 3.75 0.73
N ARG A 42 -6.92 3.21 1.57
CA ARG A 42 -7.18 3.74 2.91
C ARG A 42 -6.41 2.95 3.95
N ALA A 43 -5.57 3.62 4.73
CA ALA A 43 -4.82 3.02 5.83
C ALA A 43 -5.76 2.40 6.87
N GLN A 44 -5.46 1.18 7.29
CA GLN A 44 -6.10 0.50 8.43
C GLN A 44 -5.14 0.36 9.62
N ALA A 45 -3.85 0.60 9.40
CA ALA A 45 -2.77 0.52 10.36
C ALA A 45 -1.96 1.83 10.36
N ALA A 46 -1.17 2.07 11.40
CA ALA A 46 -0.21 3.18 11.44
C ALA A 46 1.09 2.84 10.67
N GLY A 47 1.86 3.84 10.24
CA GLY A 47 3.06 3.67 9.41
C GLY A 47 4.08 2.67 9.98
N TRP A 48 4.30 2.68 11.29
CA TRP A 48 5.21 1.74 11.95
C TRP A 48 4.81 0.26 11.80
N GLU A 49 3.54 -0.03 11.53
CA GLU A 49 3.04 -1.38 11.30
C GLU A 49 3.28 -1.85 9.87
N PHE A 50 3.49 -0.97 8.90
CA PHE A 50 3.55 -1.35 7.48
C PHE A 50 4.66 -2.36 7.13
N PRO A 51 5.88 -2.30 7.71
CA PRO A 51 6.94 -3.23 7.35
C PRO A 51 6.66 -4.69 7.75
N ASN A 52 6.02 -4.93 8.89
CA ASN A 52 5.89 -6.27 9.49
C ASN A 52 4.50 -6.58 10.05
N GLY A 53 3.53 -5.70 9.83
CA GLY A 53 2.20 -5.78 10.41
C GLY A 53 1.45 -7.00 9.88
N PRO A 54 0.67 -7.66 10.74
CA PRO A 54 -0.11 -8.82 10.35
C PRO A 54 -1.32 -8.39 9.51
N GLY A 55 -1.61 -9.16 8.46
CA GLY A 55 -2.82 -8.97 7.67
C GLY A 55 -2.81 -7.70 6.83
N ARG A 56 -4.00 -7.12 6.62
CA ARG A 56 -4.20 -6.00 5.72
C ARG A 56 -3.84 -4.68 6.38
N LEU A 57 -2.92 -3.95 5.77
CA LEU A 57 -2.43 -2.64 6.23
C LEU A 57 -3.22 -1.47 5.63
N ALA A 58 -3.63 -1.60 4.37
CA ALA A 58 -4.48 -0.61 3.71
C ALA A 58 -5.44 -1.27 2.72
N LYS A 59 -6.64 -0.71 2.60
CA LYS A 59 -7.68 -1.19 1.69
C LYS A 59 -7.69 -0.36 0.41
N ALA A 60 -7.52 -1.00 -0.75
CA ALA A 60 -7.59 -0.33 -2.04
C ALA A 60 -8.92 0.43 -2.21
N GLN A 61 -8.87 1.65 -2.74
CA GLN A 61 -10.03 2.51 -3.00
C GLN A 61 -10.20 2.73 -4.50
N HIS A 62 -9.24 3.40 -5.13
CA HIS A 62 -9.28 3.78 -6.54
C HIS A 62 -8.07 3.23 -7.30
N ARG A 63 -8.23 3.02 -8.61
CA ARG A 63 -7.21 2.54 -9.55
C ARG A 63 -7.27 3.38 -10.81
N LEU A 64 -6.10 3.71 -11.36
CA LEU A 64 -5.93 4.47 -12.60
C LEU A 64 -5.82 3.56 -13.83
#